data_AF-A0A3B1AT32-F1
#
_entry.id   AF-A0A3B1AT32-F1
#
_cell.length_a   1.000
_cell.length_b   1.000
_cell.length_c   1.000
_cell.angle_alpha   90.00
_cell.angle_beta   90.00
_cell.angle_gamma   90.00
#
_symmetry.space_group_name_H-M   'P 1'
#
loop_
_entity.id
_entity.type
_entity.pdbx_description
1 polymer ?
#
loop_
_entity_poly.entity_id
_entity_poly.type
_entity_poly.pdbx_seq_one_letter_code
_entity_poly.pdbx_strand_id
1 'polypeptide(L)'
;MTYENQMVESHVKEYTSRLKHIDELITRAGKAEIQKEEHQSKLSNLKQEREKLADHLDKIQVSSAEEWAKEGGPMVIWDLVAQRLEKLIEHIEQSKETNNE
;
A
#
# COMPACT_ATOMS: atom_id res chain seq x y z
N MET A 1 -20.82 21.23 9.39
CA MET A 1 -20.09 20.11 8.77
C MET A 1 -21.14 19.17 8.18
N THR A 2 -21.11 18.91 6.87
CA THR A 2 -22.05 18.00 6.21
C THR A 2 -21.62 16.55 6.40
N TYR A 3 -22.56 15.62 6.36
CA TYR A 3 -22.34 14.16 6.48
C TYR A 3 -21.30 13.65 5.47
N GLU A 4 -21.32 14.20 4.26
CA GLU A 4 -20.39 13.87 3.18
C GLU A 4 -18.94 14.21 3.54
N ASN A 5 -18.69 15.37 4.17
CA ASN A 5 -17.35 15.74 4.61
C ASN A 5 -16.82 14.80 5.72
N GLN A 6 -17.70 14.34 6.62
CA GLN A 6 -17.30 13.38 7.65
C GLN A 6 -16.96 12.00 7.07
N MET A 7 -17.67 11.59 6.02
CA MET A 7 -17.40 10.33 5.31
C MET A 7 -16.05 10.40 4.57
N VAL A 8 -15.78 11.50 3.85
CA VAL A 8 -14.50 11.75 3.18
C VAL A 8 -13.35 11.74 4.20
N GLU A 9 -13.49 12.43 5.33
CA GLU A 9 -12.48 12.42 6.40
C GLU A 9 -12.21 11.02 6.97
N SER A 10 -13.26 10.20 7.13
CA SER A 10 -13.12 8.82 7.60
C SER A 10 -12.33 7.97 6.61
N HIS A 11 -12.61 8.07 5.32
CA HIS A 11 -11.89 7.33 4.29
C HIS A 11 -10.46 7.82 4.10
N VAL A 12 -10.21 9.11 4.17
CA VAL A 12 -8.84 9.67 4.16
C VAL A 12 -8.02 9.09 5.32
N LYS A 13 -8.60 9.02 6.53
CA LYS A 13 -7.92 8.40 7.68
C LYS A 13 -7.62 6.92 7.45
N GLU A 14 -8.57 6.17 6.91
CA GLU A 14 -8.41 4.75 6.61
C GLU A 14 -7.30 4.52 5.57
N TYR A 15 -7.33 5.24 4.45
CA TYR A 15 -6.31 5.13 3.40
C TYR A 15 -4.93 5.59 3.87
N THR A 16 -4.87 6.63 4.71
CA THR A 16 -3.63 7.03 5.37
C THR A 16 -3.06 5.89 6.23
N SER A 17 -3.91 5.17 6.97
CA SER A 17 -3.49 4.03 7.79
C SER A 17 -2.99 2.87 6.92
N ARG A 18 -3.67 2.58 5.81
CA ARG A 18 -3.27 1.54 4.85
C ARG A 18 -1.94 1.88 4.17
N LEU A 19 -1.72 3.14 3.81
CA LEU A 19 -0.45 3.60 3.23
C LEU A 19 0.72 3.42 4.21
N LYS A 20 0.51 3.78 5.47
CA LYS A 20 1.50 3.56 6.53
C LYS A 20 1.84 2.08 6.70
N HIS A 21 0.83 1.21 6.65
CA HIS A 21 1.07 -0.23 6.71
C HIS A 21 1.90 -0.72 5.51
N ILE A 22 1.60 -0.25 4.30
CA ILE A 22 2.42 -0.53 3.10
C ILE A 22 3.86 -0.06 3.30
N ASP A 23 4.08 1.12 3.89
CA ASP A 23 5.42 1.65 4.18
C ASP A 23 6.21 0.78 5.16
N GLU A 24 5.53 0.25 6.19
CA GLU A 24 6.11 -0.70 7.14
C GLU A 24 6.52 -2.01 6.44
N LEU A 25 5.66 -2.55 5.57
CA LEU A 25 5.94 -3.77 4.80
C LEU A 25 7.13 -3.57 3.84
N ILE A 26 7.20 -2.44 3.12
CA ILE A 26 8.32 -2.10 2.23
C ILE A 26 9.62 -1.97 3.04
N THR A 27 9.56 -1.35 4.22
CA THR A 27 10.71 -1.18 5.11
C THR A 27 11.21 -2.53 5.61
N ARG A 28 10.29 -3.43 6.02
CA ARG A 28 10.63 -4.80 6.47
C ARG A 28 11.24 -5.60 5.31
N ALA A 29 10.67 -5.53 4.12
CA ALA A 29 11.19 -6.18 2.92
C ALA A 29 12.58 -5.66 2.54
N GLY A 30 12.83 -4.35 2.65
CA GLY A 30 14.16 -3.76 2.37
C GLY A 30 15.24 -4.12 3.39
N LYS A 31 14.86 -4.47 4.62
CA LYS A 31 15.78 -4.93 5.68
C LYS A 31 16.07 -6.42 5.60
N ALA A 32 15.15 -7.21 5.06
CA ALA A 32 15.48 -8.57 4.69
C ALA A 32 16.52 -8.50 3.57
N GLU A 33 17.68 -9.13 3.72
CA GLU A 33 18.66 -9.23 2.62
C GLU A 33 18.02 -9.94 1.42
N ILE A 34 17.48 -9.15 0.49
CA ILE A 34 16.89 -9.65 -0.74
C ILE A 34 18.06 -9.99 -1.67
N GLN A 35 18.55 -11.23 -1.57
CA GLN A 35 19.68 -11.72 -2.36
C GLN A 35 19.30 -12.09 -3.81
N LYS A 36 18.00 -12.22 -4.13
CA LYS A 36 17.50 -12.54 -5.47
C LYS A 36 17.06 -11.28 -6.22
N GLU A 37 17.61 -11.06 -7.40
CA GLU A 37 17.29 -9.95 -8.29
C GLU A 37 15.78 -9.85 -8.61
N GLU A 38 15.10 -10.99 -8.79
CA GLU A 38 13.66 -11.06 -8.99
C GLU A 38 12.84 -10.43 -7.85
N HIS A 39 13.28 -10.63 -6.61
CA HIS A 39 12.60 -10.08 -5.43
C HIS A 39 12.89 -8.57 -5.30
N GLN A 40 14.06 -8.11 -5.76
CA GLN A 40 14.38 -6.68 -5.82
C GLN A 40 13.53 -5.97 -6.87
N SER A 41 13.33 -6.57 -8.05
CA SER A 41 12.42 -6.03 -9.08
C SER A 41 10.97 -5.97 -8.60
N LYS A 42 10.49 -7.02 -7.91
CA LYS A 42 9.14 -7.02 -7.30
C LYS A 42 9.00 -5.92 -6.25
N LEU A 43 10.00 -5.73 -5.38
CA LEU A 43 9.99 -4.65 -4.39
C LEU A 43 10.00 -3.27 -5.05
N SER A 44 10.77 -3.08 -6.12
CA SER A 44 10.81 -1.82 -6.89
C SER A 44 9.44 -1.49 -7.51
N ASN A 45 8.79 -2.49 -8.12
CA ASN A 45 7.44 -2.32 -8.67
C ASN A 45 6.42 -1.97 -7.58
N LEU A 46 6.48 -2.62 -6.42
CA LEU A 46 5.59 -2.33 -5.29
C LEU A 46 5.82 -0.94 -4.70
N LYS A 47 7.07 -0.42 -4.71
CA LYS A 47 7.37 0.97 -4.35
C LYS A 47 6.72 1.96 -5.31
N GLN A 48 6.77 1.70 -6.61
CA GLN A 48 6.08 2.54 -7.61
C GLN A 48 4.56 2.48 -7.47
N GLU A 49 3.99 1.30 -7.15
CA GLU A 49 2.56 1.19 -6.84
C GLU A 49 2.21 1.99 -5.57
N ARG A 50 3.04 1.94 -4.52
CA ARG A 50 2.88 2.78 -3.31
C ARG A 50 2.91 4.27 -3.64
N GLU A 51 3.84 4.74 -4.48
CA GLU A 51 3.89 6.16 -4.89
C GLU A 51 2.60 6.60 -5.57
N LYS A 52 2.07 5.77 -6.48
CA LYS A 52 0.77 6.06 -7.12
C LYS A 52 -0.38 6.12 -6.13
N LEU A 53 -0.37 5.27 -5.10
CA LEU A 53 -1.38 5.30 -4.03
C LEU A 53 -1.24 6.55 -3.15
N ALA A 54 -0.02 7.01 -2.88
CA ALA A 54 0.23 8.26 -2.17
C ALA A 54 -0.26 9.47 -2.98
N ASP A 55 0.09 9.56 -4.26
CA ASP A 55 -0.38 10.63 -5.15
C ASP A 55 -1.92 10.66 -5.26
N HIS A 56 -2.54 9.47 -5.26
CA HIS A 56 -4.00 9.35 -5.28
C HIS A 56 -4.63 9.82 -3.96
N LEU A 57 -4.01 9.51 -2.82
CA LEU A 57 -4.45 9.97 -1.51
C LEU A 57 -4.33 11.50 -1.38
N ASP A 58 -3.23 12.07 -1.85
CA ASP A 58 -3.01 13.52 -1.85
C ASP A 58 -4.07 14.25 -2.69
N LYS A 59 -4.43 13.70 -3.87
CA LYS A 59 -5.52 14.21 -4.70
C LYS A 59 -6.85 14.15 -3.97
N ILE A 60 -7.18 12.98 -3.41
CA ILE A 60 -8.40 12.76 -2.62
C ILE A 60 -8.51 13.75 -1.45
N GLN A 61 -7.41 14.08 -0.79
CA GLN A 61 -7.39 14.97 0.37
C GLN A 61 -7.66 16.44 0.01
N VAL A 62 -7.36 16.85 -1.22
CA VAL A 62 -7.62 18.22 -1.71
C VAL A 62 -8.88 18.33 -2.57
N SER A 63 -9.47 17.21 -2.97
CA SER A 63 -10.73 17.15 -3.74
C SER A 63 -11.95 17.53 -2.88
N SER A 64 -12.94 18.15 -3.53
CA SER A 64 -14.25 18.36 -2.92
C SER A 64 -15.02 17.04 -2.75
N ALA A 65 -16.01 16.99 -1.86
CA ALA A 65 -16.83 15.79 -1.64
C ALA A 65 -17.53 15.29 -2.93
N GLU A 66 -17.87 16.20 -3.83
CA GLU A 66 -18.51 15.91 -5.11
C GLU A 66 -17.53 15.31 -6.13
N GLU A 67 -16.26 15.73 -6.10
CA GLU A 67 -15.17 15.11 -6.88
C GLU A 67 -14.78 13.76 -6.28
N TRP A 68 -14.79 13.64 -4.96
CA TRP A 68 -14.54 12.39 -4.25
C TRP A 68 -15.59 11.32 -4.61
N ALA A 69 -16.87 11.70 -4.75
CA ALA A 69 -17.91 10.77 -5.20
C ALA A 69 -17.72 10.29 -6.65
N LYS A 70 -16.98 11.04 -7.48
CA LYS A 70 -16.71 10.68 -8.89
C LYS A 70 -15.41 9.89 -9.06
N GLU A 71 -14.37 10.23 -8.31
CA GLU A 71 -13.03 9.63 -8.38
C GLU A 71 -12.82 8.52 -7.33
N GLY A 72 -13.66 8.45 -6.31
CA GLY A 72 -13.52 7.61 -5.11
C GLY A 72 -13.75 6.12 -5.31
N GLY A 73 -13.18 5.50 -6.35
CA GLY A 73 -13.09 4.05 -6.47
C GLY A 73 -11.70 3.56 -6.91
N PRO A 74 -11.27 2.33 -6.55
CA PRO A 74 -11.88 1.33 -5.66
C PRO A 74 -10.96 0.91 -4.50
N MET A 75 -11.52 0.75 -3.28
CA MET A 75 -10.86 0.08 -2.13
C MET A 75 -10.08 -1.19 -2.52
N VAL A 76 -10.57 -1.90 -3.54
CA VAL A 76 -9.97 -3.11 -4.12
C VAL A 76 -8.50 -2.94 -4.50
N ILE A 77 -8.07 -1.80 -5.06
CA ILE A 77 -6.66 -1.63 -5.48
C ILE A 77 -5.74 -1.57 -4.26
N TRP A 78 -6.16 -0.88 -3.20
CA TRP A 78 -5.39 -0.78 -1.96
C TRP A 78 -5.24 -2.13 -1.27
N ASP A 79 -6.32 -2.92 -1.20
CA ASP A 79 -6.29 -4.27 -0.64
C ASP A 79 -5.42 -5.23 -1.47
N LEU A 80 -5.44 -5.09 -2.80
CA LEU A 80 -4.63 -5.93 -3.68
C LEU A 80 -3.13 -5.69 -3.49
N VAL A 81 -2.71 -4.44 -3.32
CA VAL A 81 -1.31 -4.06 -3.10
C VAL A 81 -0.83 -4.55 -1.75
N ALA A 82 -1.64 -4.40 -0.70
CA ALA A 82 -1.33 -4.93 0.64
C ALA A 82 -1.15 -6.46 0.61
N GLN A 83 -2.07 -7.20 0.00
CA GLN A 83 -1.98 -8.66 -0.12
C GLN A 83 -0.76 -9.12 -0.94
N ARG A 84 -0.36 -8.37 -1.97
CA ARG A 84 0.85 -8.68 -2.76
C ARG A 84 2.12 -8.49 -1.94
N LEU A 85 2.17 -7.47 -1.09
CA LEU A 85 3.28 -7.22 -0.17
C LEU A 85 3.36 -8.30 0.92
N GLU A 86 2.24 -8.67 1.53
CA GLU A 86 2.18 -9.75 2.52
C GLU A 86 2.71 -11.07 1.95
N LYS A 87 2.24 -11.48 0.77
CA LYS A 87 2.71 -12.71 0.09
C LYS A 87 4.19 -12.67 -0.27
N LEU A 88 4.73 -11.50 -0.60
CA LEU A 88 6.15 -11.34 -0.88
C LEU A 88 6.99 -11.50 0.39
N ILE A 89 6.52 -10.94 1.51
CA ILE A 89 7.19 -11.07 2.81
C ILE A 89 7.13 -12.52 3.29
N GLU A 90 5.98 -13.18 3.23
CA GLU A 90 5.84 -14.60 3.57
C GLU A 90 6.81 -15.47 2.76
N HIS A 91 6.94 -15.24 1.45
CA HIS A 91 7.91 -15.96 0.62
C HIS A 91 9.35 -15.70 1.05
N ILE A 92 9.71 -14.45 1.38
CA ILE A 92 11.06 -14.09 1.82
C ILE A 92 11.37 -14.74 3.17
N GLU A 93 10.39 -14.80 4.08
CA GLU A 93 10.54 -15.40 5.41
C GLU A 93 10.59 -16.93 5.35
N GLN A 94 9.71 -17.57 4.57
CA GLN A 94 9.76 -19.03 4.35
C GLN A 94 11.03 -19.47 3.62
N SER A 95 11.53 -18.67 2.67
CA SER A 95 12.79 -18.96 1.97
C SER A 95 14.03 -18.86 2.89
N LYS A 96 13.91 -18.18 4.05
CA LYS A 96 14.97 -18.15 5.08
C LYS A 96 14.94 -19.38 5.98
N GLU A 97 13.78 -19.98 6.24
CA GLU A 97 13.66 -21.18 7.06
C GLU A 97 14.18 -22.44 6.36
N THR A 98 14.04 -22.55 5.03
CA THR A 98 14.50 -23.73 4.27
C THR A 98 16.02 -23.79 4.00
N ASN A 99 16.78 -22.75 4.30
CA ASN A 99 18.24 -22.72 4.09
C ASN A 99 19.03 -22.97 5.39
N ASN A 100 18.37 -23.43 6.46
CA ASN A 100 18.98 -23.69 7.76
C ASN A 100 18.86 -25.17 8.20
N GLU A 101 18.67 -26.09 7.24
CA GLU A 101 18.80 -27.55 7.42
C GLU A 101 20.02 -28.10 6.66
#